data_AF-A0A9E3U0M2-F1
#
_entry.id   AF-A0A9E3U0M2-F1
#
_cell.length_a   1.000
_cell.length_b   1.000
_cell.length_c   1.000
_cell.angle_alpha   90.00
_cell.angle_beta   90.00
_cell.angle_gamma   90.00
#
_symmetry.space_group_name_H-M   'P 1'
#
loop_
_entity.id
_entity.type
_entity.pdbx_description
1 polymer ?
#
loop_
_entity_poly.entity_id
_entity_poly.type
_entity_poly.pdbx_seq_one_letter_code
_entity_poly.pdbx_strand_id
1 'polypeptide(L)'
;QTPVAPFDFAPLDHVQLAEKHDLIDFAGGSAVAGHGFYFLKNDAVLLEMALTRYVLDMLIADGFTPTITPDLARNEILEGIGFIPRGDETQIYSVENTDLSLVATAEITLGGLLSGKVLDEEQLPIKVCGISHCFRTEAGAHGKATRGLYRVHQFTKVEMFAFTAGDVAVSDAMLDHFCQLECRIFDGLGIPYRVVDTATGDLGGPAYRKFDLEAWMPGRGEAGEYGEVTSTSNCTDYQSRRLDIRYKRKGEKGTQLVHTLNGTAVAISRGLIAVLENHQQADGSILVPAALRPLMGKDRIG
;
A
#
# COMPACT_ATOMS: atom_id res chain seq x y z
N GLN A 1 -18.88 -1.15 6.98
CA GLN A 1 -18.67 0.25 6.57
C GLN A 1 -19.01 1.19 7.72
N THR A 2 -17.96 1.74 8.33
CA THR A 2 -18.03 2.79 9.34
C THR A 2 -18.61 4.09 8.76
N PRO A 3 -19.64 4.72 9.38
CA PRO A 3 -20.18 5.99 8.89
C PRO A 3 -19.26 7.16 9.21
N VAL A 4 -19.26 8.20 8.36
CA VAL A 4 -18.63 9.48 8.69
C VAL A 4 -19.41 10.13 9.82
N ALA A 5 -18.74 10.40 10.95
CA ALA A 5 -19.31 11.09 12.09
C ALA A 5 -18.76 12.53 12.14
N PRO A 6 -19.61 13.56 12.24
CA PRO A 6 -19.15 14.93 12.42
C PRO A 6 -18.54 15.12 13.81
N PHE A 7 -17.46 15.88 13.90
CA PHE A 7 -16.93 16.34 15.17
C PHE A 7 -17.78 17.48 15.73
N ASP A 8 -17.96 17.53 17.05
CA ASP A 8 -18.57 18.64 17.79
C ASP A 8 -17.56 19.76 18.13
N PHE A 9 -16.31 19.60 17.65
CA PHE A 9 -15.22 20.57 17.71
C PHE A 9 -14.59 20.73 16.33
N ALA A 10 -13.76 21.77 16.14
CA ALA A 10 -13.00 21.95 14.91
C ALA A 10 -11.86 20.91 14.85
N PRO A 11 -11.88 19.94 13.90
CA PRO A 11 -10.85 18.91 13.83
C PRO A 11 -9.51 19.52 13.44
N LEU A 12 -8.44 19.02 14.06
CA LEU A 12 -7.07 19.26 13.68
C LEU A 12 -6.68 18.32 12.55
N ASP A 13 -5.85 18.78 11.62
CA ASP A 13 -5.22 17.88 10.65
C ASP A 13 -4.08 17.06 11.29
N HIS A 14 -3.63 16.00 10.60
CA HIS A 14 -2.57 15.14 11.11
C HIS A 14 -1.24 15.87 11.36
N VAL A 15 -0.97 17.00 10.69
CA VAL A 15 0.26 17.77 10.91
C VAL A 15 0.17 18.52 12.25
N GLN A 16 -0.97 19.15 12.53
CA GLN A 16 -1.23 19.82 13.81
C GLN A 16 -1.24 18.82 14.98
N LEU A 17 -1.88 17.66 14.78
CA LEU A 17 -1.88 16.57 15.77
C LEU A 17 -0.46 16.04 16.01
N ALA A 18 0.33 15.87 14.95
CA ALA A 18 1.70 15.40 15.05
C ALA A 18 2.62 16.39 15.77
N GLU A 19 2.47 17.69 15.51
CA GLU A 19 3.21 18.75 16.22
C GLU A 19 2.85 18.77 17.70
N LYS A 20 1.55 18.67 18.03
CA LYS A 20 1.05 18.70 19.42
C LYS A 20 1.61 17.56 20.28
N HIS A 21 1.82 16.38 19.70
CA HIS A 21 2.23 15.17 20.42
C HIS A 21 3.65 14.71 20.09
N ASP A 22 4.45 15.55 19.42
CA ASP A 22 5.82 15.24 19.00
C ASP A 22 5.93 13.90 18.24
N LEU A 23 5.05 13.69 17.25
CA LEU A 23 4.93 12.42 16.52
C LEU A 23 5.73 12.38 15.22
N ILE A 24 5.92 13.53 14.57
CA ILE A 24 6.56 13.61 13.25
C ILE A 24 7.46 14.84 13.20
N ASP A 25 8.73 14.63 12.84
CA ASP A 25 9.69 15.69 12.59
C ASP A 25 9.97 15.84 11.09
N PHE A 26 9.17 16.71 10.46
CA PHE A 26 9.35 17.10 9.06
C PHE A 26 10.57 18.02 8.85
N ALA A 27 10.92 18.83 9.85
CA ALA A 27 12.05 19.75 9.74
C ALA A 27 13.38 18.99 9.71
N GLY A 28 13.53 18.00 10.60
CA GLY A 28 14.66 17.07 10.61
C GLY A 28 14.74 16.27 9.32
N GLY A 29 13.62 15.73 8.82
CA GLY A 29 13.57 15.02 7.53
C GLY A 29 14.04 15.90 6.37
N SER A 30 13.55 17.14 6.30
CA SER A 30 13.96 18.13 5.30
C SER A 30 15.44 18.50 5.39
N ALA A 31 15.97 18.66 6.61
CA ALA A 31 17.37 18.97 6.83
C ALA A 31 18.33 17.84 6.42
N VAL A 32 17.88 16.58 6.51
CA VAL A 32 18.70 15.39 6.21
C VAL A 32 18.61 14.95 4.75
N ALA A 33 17.40 14.87 4.19
CA ALA A 33 17.14 14.27 2.89
C ALA A 33 16.39 15.18 1.90
N GLY A 34 16.02 16.39 2.33
CA GLY A 34 15.23 17.34 1.54
C GLY A 34 13.73 17.19 1.75
N HIS A 35 12.96 18.03 1.05
CA HIS A 35 11.50 18.07 1.15
C HIS A 35 10.87 16.69 0.87
N GLY A 36 9.79 16.35 1.59
CA GLY A 36 9.06 15.08 1.39
C GLY A 36 9.61 13.89 2.17
N PHE A 37 10.62 14.11 3.03
CA PHE A 37 11.12 13.16 4.02
C PHE A 37 10.76 13.61 5.45
N TYR A 38 10.70 12.67 6.39
CA TYR A 38 10.28 12.90 7.77
C TYR A 38 10.91 11.86 8.70
N PHE A 39 10.99 12.19 9.99
CA PHE A 39 11.18 11.18 11.05
C PHE A 39 9.85 10.93 11.76
N LEU A 40 9.49 9.66 11.98
CA LEU A 40 8.49 9.30 12.99
C LEU A 40 9.13 9.27 14.37
N LYS A 41 8.37 9.69 15.38
CA LYS A 41 8.79 9.77 16.77
C LYS A 41 7.73 9.20 17.70
N ASN A 42 8.18 8.79 18.89
CA ASN A 42 7.33 8.42 20.02
C ASN A 42 6.22 7.44 19.61
N ASP A 43 4.97 7.79 19.90
CA ASP A 43 3.82 6.92 19.67
C ASP A 43 3.51 6.67 18.19
N ALA A 44 3.99 7.51 17.27
CA ALA A 44 3.82 7.25 15.84
C ALA A 44 4.69 6.09 15.34
N VAL A 45 5.87 5.88 15.95
CA VAL A 45 6.71 4.70 15.66
C VAL A 45 5.98 3.43 16.09
N LEU A 46 5.41 3.44 17.30
CA LEU A 46 4.64 2.31 17.81
C LEU A 46 3.37 2.08 16.97
N LEU A 47 2.72 3.15 16.52
CA LEU A 47 1.50 3.06 15.72
C LEU A 47 1.76 2.49 14.33
N GLU A 48 2.87 2.87 13.68
CA GLU A 48 3.31 2.23 12.44
C GLU A 48 3.53 0.73 12.65
N MET A 49 4.30 0.33 13.66
CA MET A 49 4.55 -1.08 13.95
C MET A 49 3.25 -1.85 14.25
N ALA A 50 2.33 -1.24 15.00
CA ALA A 50 1.03 -1.82 15.32
C ALA A 50 0.15 -1.99 14.08
N LEU A 51 0.08 -0.99 13.19
CA LEU A 51 -0.65 -1.07 11.93
C LEU A 51 -0.10 -2.17 11.03
N THR A 52 1.22 -2.21 10.84
CA THR A 52 1.89 -3.27 10.06
C THR A 52 1.55 -4.65 10.61
N ARG A 53 1.67 -4.83 11.93
CA ARG A 53 1.41 -6.12 12.56
C ARG A 53 -0.06 -6.55 12.48
N TYR A 54 -0.99 -5.62 12.73
CA TYR A 54 -2.43 -5.86 12.61
C TYR A 54 -2.81 -6.36 11.22
N VAL A 55 -2.30 -5.71 10.17
CA VAL A 55 -2.56 -6.10 8.79
C VAL A 55 -1.95 -7.46 8.48
N LEU A 56 -0.71 -7.73 8.90
CA LEU A 56 -0.08 -9.03 8.70
C LEU A 56 -0.84 -10.17 9.38
N ASP A 57 -1.31 -9.98 10.62
CA ASP A 57 -2.09 -11.00 11.32
C ASP A 57 -3.34 -11.39 10.53
N MET A 58 -4.04 -10.42 9.94
CA MET A 58 -5.19 -10.70 9.07
C MET A 58 -4.80 -11.42 7.78
N LEU A 59 -3.72 -11.01 7.11
CA LEU A 59 -3.27 -11.66 5.87
C LEU A 59 -2.76 -13.09 6.11
N ILE A 60 -2.05 -13.33 7.21
CA ILE A 60 -1.59 -14.66 7.61
C ILE A 60 -2.80 -15.56 7.89
N ALA A 61 -3.80 -15.06 8.62
CA ALA A 61 -5.04 -15.81 8.86
C ALA A 61 -5.82 -16.11 7.56
N ASP A 62 -5.67 -15.26 6.54
CA ASP A 62 -6.23 -15.48 5.20
C ASP A 62 -5.38 -16.44 4.35
N GLY A 63 -4.21 -16.87 4.81
CA GLY A 63 -3.34 -17.83 4.11
C GLY A 63 -2.32 -17.19 3.18
N PHE A 64 -1.99 -15.91 3.38
CA PHE A 64 -0.82 -15.31 2.75
C PHE A 64 0.47 -15.75 3.44
N THR A 65 1.53 -15.96 2.66
CA THR A 65 2.88 -16.13 3.20
C THR A 65 3.51 -14.76 3.45
N PRO A 66 3.84 -14.39 4.71
CA PRO A 66 4.44 -13.10 5.03
C PRO A 66 5.92 -13.05 4.66
N THR A 67 6.35 -11.92 4.12
CA THR A 67 7.74 -11.65 3.75
C THR A 67 8.14 -10.22 4.11
N ILE A 68 9.45 -10.01 4.30
CA ILE A 68 10.07 -8.70 4.24
C ILE A 68 10.89 -8.70 2.96
N THR A 69 10.62 -7.76 2.05
CA THR A 69 11.26 -7.76 0.74
C THR A 69 12.56 -6.95 0.75
N PRO A 70 13.48 -7.19 -0.20
CA PRO A 70 14.54 -6.25 -0.47
C PRO A 70 13.96 -4.88 -0.88
N ASP A 71 14.65 -3.80 -0.53
CA ASP A 71 14.30 -2.44 -0.96
C ASP A 71 14.86 -2.09 -2.37
N LEU A 72 15.61 -3.03 -2.98
CA LEU A 72 16.19 -2.93 -4.31
C LEU A 72 15.73 -4.10 -5.19
N ALA A 73 15.53 -3.84 -6.47
CA ALA A 73 15.31 -4.89 -7.47
C ALA A 73 16.08 -4.58 -8.76
N ARG A 74 16.37 -5.62 -9.55
CA ARG A 74 16.98 -5.47 -10.88
C ARG A 74 16.01 -4.75 -11.82
N ASN A 75 16.52 -3.88 -12.69
CA ASN A 75 15.74 -3.11 -13.65
C ASN A 75 14.81 -3.98 -14.52
N GLU A 76 15.26 -5.17 -14.92
CA GLU A 76 14.46 -6.14 -15.68
C GLU A 76 13.17 -6.57 -14.93
N ILE A 77 13.22 -6.62 -13.59
CA ILE A 77 12.06 -6.98 -12.76
C ILE A 77 11.09 -5.80 -12.67
N LEU A 78 11.61 -4.57 -12.52
CA LEU A 78 10.78 -3.36 -12.55
C LEU A 78 10.03 -3.26 -13.88
N GLU A 79 10.75 -3.42 -14.99
CA GLU A 79 10.18 -3.41 -16.34
C GLU A 79 9.16 -4.55 -16.54
N GLY A 80 9.44 -5.74 -15.99
CA GLY A 80 8.55 -6.88 -16.06
C GLY A 80 7.20 -6.66 -15.36
N ILE A 81 7.21 -5.92 -14.25
CA ILE A 81 6.00 -5.54 -13.51
C ILE A 81 5.27 -4.35 -14.16
N GLY A 82 5.96 -3.61 -15.03
CA GLY A 82 5.42 -2.48 -15.80
C GLY A 82 5.88 -1.11 -15.31
N PHE A 83 6.88 -1.06 -14.42
CA PHE A 83 7.54 0.19 -14.03
C PHE A 83 8.64 0.55 -15.02
N ILE A 84 8.86 1.85 -15.19
CA ILE A 84 9.90 2.38 -16.08
C ILE A 84 11.01 2.96 -15.19
N PRO A 85 12.16 2.26 -15.01
CA PRO A 85 13.19 2.68 -14.05
C PRO A 85 14.01 3.91 -14.51
N ARG A 86 13.96 4.27 -15.80
CA ARG A 86 14.75 5.36 -16.40
C ARG A 86 13.91 6.22 -17.34
N GLY A 87 14.17 7.53 -17.35
CA GLY A 87 13.47 8.51 -18.19
C GLY A 87 13.15 9.79 -17.42
N ASP A 88 12.81 10.86 -18.13
CA ASP A 88 12.67 12.21 -17.56
C ASP A 88 11.51 12.33 -16.53
N GLU A 89 10.55 11.40 -16.56
CA GLU A 89 9.37 11.38 -15.67
C GLU A 89 9.30 10.13 -14.79
N THR A 90 10.43 9.43 -14.58
CA THR A 90 10.41 8.20 -13.79
C THR A 90 10.06 8.46 -12.32
N GLN A 91 9.17 7.63 -11.77
CA GLN A 91 8.86 7.58 -10.34
C GLN A 91 9.85 6.73 -9.53
N ILE A 92 10.96 6.28 -10.15
CA ILE A 92 11.91 5.33 -9.58
C ILE A 92 13.26 6.00 -9.31
N TYR A 93 13.81 5.77 -8.11
CA TYR A 93 15.20 6.07 -7.81
C TYR A 93 16.10 4.94 -8.28
N SER A 94 17.12 5.25 -9.09
CA SER A 94 18.08 4.27 -9.60
C SER A 94 19.44 4.40 -8.92
N VAL A 95 20.12 3.26 -8.67
CA VAL A 95 21.45 3.25 -8.06
C VAL A 95 22.51 3.44 -9.15
N GLU A 96 23.31 4.48 -9.01
CA GLU A 96 24.36 4.82 -9.97
C GLU A 96 25.35 3.67 -10.17
N ASN A 97 25.77 3.44 -11.42
CA ASN A 97 26.73 2.39 -11.80
C ASN A 97 26.29 0.94 -11.50
N THR A 98 24.98 0.69 -11.39
CA THR A 98 24.41 -0.67 -11.23
C THR A 98 23.18 -0.88 -12.11
N ASP A 99 22.67 -2.12 -12.15
CA ASP A 99 21.38 -2.50 -12.72
C ASP A 99 20.25 -2.55 -11.66
N LEU A 100 20.46 -1.93 -10.50
CA LEU A 100 19.52 -1.92 -9.39
C LEU A 100 18.80 -0.57 -9.25
N SER A 101 17.53 -0.64 -8.85
CA SER A 101 16.71 0.51 -8.50
C SER A 101 15.96 0.27 -7.19
N LEU A 102 15.70 1.34 -6.45
CA LEU A 102 14.84 1.29 -5.28
C LEU A 102 13.40 0.97 -5.69
N VAL A 103 12.72 0.14 -4.91
CA VAL A 103 11.36 -0.30 -5.23
C VAL A 103 10.33 0.75 -4.80
N ALA A 104 9.36 1.05 -5.68
CA ALA A 104 8.23 1.93 -5.37
C ALA A 104 7.06 1.20 -4.69
N THR A 105 7.16 -0.12 -4.58
CA THR A 105 6.19 -1.05 -4.03
C THR A 105 6.81 -2.45 -3.90
N ALA A 106 6.44 -3.21 -2.86
CA ALA A 106 6.82 -4.62 -2.73
C ALA A 106 6.26 -5.48 -3.89
N GLU A 107 5.23 -5.03 -4.61
CA GLU A 107 4.73 -5.65 -5.85
C GLU A 107 5.87 -6.01 -6.81
N ILE A 108 6.86 -5.12 -6.95
CA ILE A 108 8.02 -5.33 -7.83
C ILE A 108 8.76 -6.61 -7.43
N THR A 109 9.12 -6.72 -6.16
CA THR A 109 9.86 -7.87 -5.64
C THR A 109 9.02 -9.13 -5.55
N LEU A 110 7.75 -9.03 -5.16
CA LEU A 110 6.85 -10.17 -5.00
C LEU A 110 6.48 -10.77 -6.35
N GLY A 111 6.16 -9.94 -7.34
CA GLY A 111 5.88 -10.40 -8.69
C GLY A 111 7.13 -10.98 -9.39
N GLY A 112 8.31 -10.39 -9.13
CA GLY A 112 9.59 -10.92 -9.61
C GLY A 112 10.03 -12.24 -8.99
N LEU A 113 9.45 -12.64 -7.85
CA LEU A 113 9.83 -13.84 -7.08
C LEU A 113 9.83 -15.13 -7.92
N LEU A 114 8.87 -15.24 -8.84
CA LEU A 114 8.66 -16.42 -9.68
C LEU A 114 9.08 -16.20 -11.14
N SER A 115 9.88 -15.18 -11.42
CA SER A 115 10.36 -14.90 -12.78
C SER A 115 11.08 -16.11 -13.40
N GLY A 116 10.70 -16.45 -14.64
CA GLY A 116 11.20 -17.58 -15.40
C GLY A 116 10.79 -18.96 -14.86
N LYS A 117 9.82 -19.03 -13.94
CA LYS A 117 9.35 -20.30 -13.36
C LYS A 117 8.18 -20.88 -14.14
N VAL A 118 8.17 -22.21 -14.24
CA VAL A 118 7.01 -23.00 -14.64
C VAL A 118 6.50 -23.77 -13.42
N LEU A 119 5.30 -23.43 -12.97
CA LEU A 119 4.63 -23.97 -11.79
C LEU A 119 3.79 -25.21 -12.15
N ASP A 120 3.48 -26.03 -11.14
CA ASP A 120 2.40 -27.01 -11.21
C ASP A 120 1.06 -26.32 -10.90
N GLU A 121 -0.02 -26.65 -11.59
CA GLU A 121 -1.35 -26.03 -11.37
C GLU A 121 -1.82 -26.16 -9.91
N GLU A 122 -1.48 -27.27 -9.25
CA GLU A 122 -1.84 -27.55 -7.85
C GLU A 122 -1.17 -26.60 -6.85
N GLN A 123 -0.18 -25.81 -7.27
CA GLN A 123 0.44 -24.76 -6.45
C GLN A 123 -0.40 -23.47 -6.42
N LEU A 124 -1.36 -23.30 -7.34
CA LEU A 124 -2.15 -22.09 -7.48
C LEU A 124 -3.47 -22.17 -6.69
N PRO A 125 -3.96 -21.05 -6.11
CA PRO A 125 -3.31 -19.74 -6.09
C PRO A 125 -2.16 -19.66 -5.08
N ILE A 126 -1.08 -18.97 -5.45
CA ILE A 126 -0.01 -18.59 -4.51
C ILE A 126 -0.32 -17.20 -3.99
N LYS A 127 -0.43 -17.05 -2.66
CA LYS A 127 -0.66 -15.76 -1.98
C LYS A 127 0.54 -15.41 -1.12
N VAL A 128 1.15 -14.26 -1.38
CA VAL A 128 2.29 -13.72 -0.62
C VAL A 128 2.00 -12.29 -0.21
N CYS A 129 2.43 -11.90 0.98
CA CYS A 129 2.40 -10.51 1.39
C CYS A 129 3.79 -10.02 1.77
N GLY A 130 4.08 -8.74 1.54
CA GLY A 130 5.40 -8.17 1.67
C GLY A 130 5.39 -6.85 2.42
N ILE A 131 6.25 -6.72 3.41
CA ILE A 131 6.60 -5.44 4.03
C ILE A 131 7.80 -4.87 3.26
N SER A 132 7.71 -3.63 2.81
CA SER A 132 8.84 -2.92 2.21
C SER A 132 8.82 -1.43 2.54
N HIS A 133 9.99 -0.80 2.46
CA HIS A 133 10.03 0.64 2.25
C HIS A 133 9.80 0.90 0.76
N CYS A 134 8.97 1.88 0.46
CA CYS A 134 8.61 2.28 -0.90
C CYS A 134 9.23 3.63 -1.19
N PHE A 135 9.99 3.73 -2.28
CA PHE A 135 10.68 4.94 -2.69
C PHE A 135 10.11 5.47 -3.99
N ARG A 136 9.66 6.73 -4.00
CA ARG A 136 9.11 7.40 -5.18
C ARG A 136 9.72 8.78 -5.35
N THR A 137 10.16 9.10 -6.57
CA THR A 137 10.74 10.43 -6.86
C THR A 137 9.71 11.55 -6.75
N GLU A 138 8.42 11.22 -6.79
CA GLU A 138 7.29 12.17 -6.75
C GLU A 138 7.43 13.30 -7.78
N ALA A 139 8.11 13.03 -8.90
CA ALA A 139 8.32 13.97 -9.98
C ALA A 139 6.97 14.45 -10.53
N GLY A 140 6.82 15.78 -10.70
CA GLY A 140 5.61 16.42 -11.20
C GLY A 140 4.54 16.75 -10.14
N ALA A 141 4.72 16.33 -8.88
CA ALA A 141 3.78 16.67 -7.81
C ALA A 141 4.14 18.02 -7.17
N HIS A 142 3.51 19.11 -7.64
CA HIS A 142 3.57 20.43 -7.00
C HIS A 142 2.19 20.83 -6.45
N GLY A 143 2.11 21.30 -5.20
CA GLY A 143 0.89 21.90 -4.64
C GLY A 143 0.54 21.46 -3.22
N LYS A 144 -0.68 21.78 -2.75
CA LYS A 144 -1.14 21.53 -1.37
C LYS A 144 -1.06 20.07 -0.91
N ALA A 145 -1.10 19.12 -1.84
CA ALA A 145 -1.02 17.68 -1.54
C ALA A 145 0.37 17.22 -1.02
N THR A 146 1.38 18.09 -1.04
CA THR A 146 2.73 17.78 -0.56
C THR A 146 2.97 18.13 0.91
N ARG A 147 1.98 18.72 1.61
CA ARG A 147 2.06 18.99 3.05
C ARG A 147 1.66 17.73 3.83
N GLY A 148 2.53 17.29 4.74
CA GLY A 148 2.27 16.18 5.64
C GLY A 148 2.68 14.81 5.10
N LEU A 149 1.98 13.74 5.50
CA LEU A 149 2.35 12.35 5.19
C LEU A 149 1.73 11.79 3.90
N TYR A 150 0.84 12.53 3.24
CA TYR A 150 -0.01 11.96 2.18
C TYR A 150 0.78 11.59 0.92
N ARG A 151 1.81 12.40 0.61
CA ARG A 151 2.70 12.22 -0.52
C ARG A 151 4.13 12.54 -0.10
N VAL A 152 4.94 11.49 0.05
CA VAL A 152 6.30 11.51 0.60
C VAL A 152 7.19 10.60 -0.23
N HIS A 153 8.49 10.85 -0.25
CA HIS A 153 9.43 10.08 -1.08
C HIS A 153 9.69 8.68 -0.55
N GLN A 154 9.55 8.48 0.77
CA GLN A 154 9.76 7.20 1.43
C GLN A 154 8.61 6.91 2.39
N PHE A 155 8.04 5.71 2.32
CA PHE A 155 7.00 5.25 3.23
C PHE A 155 6.98 3.71 3.32
N THR A 156 6.54 3.18 4.46
CA THR A 156 6.34 1.73 4.65
C THR A 156 5.01 1.30 4.04
N LYS A 157 4.98 0.12 3.42
CA LYS A 157 3.77 -0.50 2.88
C LYS A 157 3.71 -1.98 3.20
N VAL A 158 2.49 -2.49 3.42
CA VAL A 158 2.21 -3.92 3.38
C VAL A 158 1.46 -4.21 2.08
N GLU A 159 2.06 -5.03 1.22
CA GLU A 159 1.51 -5.41 -0.08
C GLU A 159 0.97 -6.84 -0.04
N MET A 160 -0.15 -7.07 -0.73
CA MET A 160 -0.67 -8.37 -1.13
C MET A 160 -0.29 -8.63 -2.58
N PHE A 161 0.12 -9.86 -2.88
CA PHE A 161 0.33 -10.30 -4.24
C PHE A 161 -0.16 -11.73 -4.40
N ALA A 162 -0.82 -12.02 -5.52
CA ALA A 162 -1.25 -13.37 -5.86
C ALA A 162 -0.89 -13.75 -7.29
N PHE A 163 -0.56 -15.03 -7.45
CA PHE A 163 -0.48 -15.70 -8.74
C PHE A 163 -1.66 -16.68 -8.81
N THR A 164 -2.52 -16.54 -9.81
CA THR A 164 -3.68 -17.42 -10.02
C THR A 164 -3.56 -18.18 -11.34
N ALA A 165 -4.42 -19.19 -11.54
CA ALA A 165 -4.59 -19.79 -12.85
C ALA A 165 -4.98 -18.73 -13.89
N GLY A 166 -4.61 -18.96 -15.16
CA GLY A 166 -4.86 -18.06 -16.31
C GLY A 166 -6.31 -18.05 -16.78
N ASP A 167 -7.24 -17.86 -15.84
CA ASP A 167 -8.67 -17.77 -16.05
C ASP A 167 -9.17 -16.45 -15.46
N VAL A 168 -9.85 -15.63 -16.27
CA VAL A 168 -10.31 -14.30 -15.85
C VAL A 168 -11.28 -14.38 -14.68
N ALA A 169 -12.20 -15.36 -14.66
CA ALA A 169 -13.14 -15.51 -13.56
C ALA A 169 -12.44 -15.87 -12.24
N VAL A 170 -11.37 -16.66 -12.29
CA VAL A 170 -10.54 -16.97 -11.11
C VAL A 170 -9.79 -15.73 -10.63
N SER A 171 -9.18 -14.97 -11.55
CA SER A 171 -8.47 -13.75 -11.17
C SER A 171 -9.42 -12.64 -10.69
N ASP A 172 -10.60 -12.45 -11.28
CA ASP A 172 -11.57 -11.46 -10.81
C ASP A 172 -12.11 -11.81 -9.42
N ALA A 173 -12.34 -13.09 -9.12
CA ALA A 173 -12.70 -13.52 -7.77
C ALA A 173 -11.59 -13.21 -6.75
N MET A 174 -10.31 -13.32 -7.15
CA MET A 174 -9.18 -12.92 -6.29
C MET A 174 -9.11 -11.40 -6.11
N LEU A 175 -9.43 -10.61 -7.14
CA LEU A 175 -9.49 -9.14 -7.06
C LEU A 175 -10.58 -8.70 -6.07
N ASP A 176 -11.77 -9.28 -6.18
CA ASP A 176 -12.87 -9.01 -5.25
C ASP A 176 -12.49 -9.41 -3.82
N HIS A 177 -11.76 -10.51 -3.65
CA HIS A 177 -11.24 -10.95 -2.34
C HIS A 177 -10.21 -9.98 -1.76
N PHE A 178 -9.29 -9.45 -2.57
CA PHE A 178 -8.33 -8.41 -2.13
C PHE A 178 -9.07 -7.14 -1.70
N CYS A 179 -10.04 -6.67 -2.48
CA CYS A 179 -10.85 -5.51 -2.14
C CYS A 179 -11.62 -5.73 -0.81
N GLN A 180 -12.14 -6.94 -0.58
CA GLN A 180 -12.79 -7.30 0.68
C GLN A 180 -11.81 -7.33 1.86
N LEU A 181 -10.57 -7.76 1.67
CA LEU A 181 -9.52 -7.69 2.68
C LEU A 181 -9.19 -6.24 3.05
N GLU A 182 -9.03 -5.36 2.05
CA GLU A 182 -8.83 -3.92 2.26
C GLU A 182 -9.99 -3.31 3.05
N CYS A 183 -11.24 -3.62 2.68
CA CYS A 183 -12.42 -3.21 3.44
C CYS A 183 -12.39 -3.67 4.90
N ARG A 184 -12.06 -4.95 5.14
CA ARG A 184 -11.96 -5.51 6.51
C ARG A 184 -10.89 -4.80 7.35
N ILE A 185 -9.76 -4.45 6.74
CA ILE A 185 -8.69 -3.70 7.42
C ILE A 185 -9.24 -2.40 7.99
N PHE A 186 -9.89 -1.58 7.15
CA PHE A 186 -10.39 -0.25 7.54
C PHE A 186 -11.65 -0.31 8.41
N ASP A 187 -12.52 -1.30 8.22
CA ASP A 187 -13.64 -1.55 9.14
C ASP A 187 -13.12 -1.87 10.56
N GLY A 188 -12.09 -2.70 10.71
CA GLY A 188 -11.50 -3.01 12.02
C GLY A 188 -10.72 -1.85 12.66
N LEU A 189 -10.29 -0.87 11.85
CA LEU A 189 -9.73 0.39 12.34
C LEU A 189 -10.80 1.43 12.69
N GLY A 190 -12.08 1.16 12.38
CA GLY A 190 -13.17 2.12 12.59
C GLY A 190 -12.99 3.40 11.77
N ILE A 191 -12.49 3.28 10.54
CA ILE A 191 -12.25 4.41 9.63
C ILE A 191 -13.32 4.40 8.54
N PRO A 192 -14.05 5.50 8.30
CA PRO A 192 -14.96 5.61 7.17
C PRO A 192 -14.18 5.60 5.85
N TYR A 193 -14.68 4.86 4.86
CA TYR A 193 -14.06 4.79 3.54
C TYR A 193 -15.11 4.62 2.44
N ARG A 194 -14.69 4.80 1.19
CA ARG A 194 -15.45 4.38 -0.01
C ARG A 194 -14.57 3.54 -0.93
N VAL A 195 -15.21 2.67 -1.71
CA VAL A 195 -14.55 1.90 -2.77
C VAL A 195 -14.88 2.55 -4.11
N VAL A 196 -13.86 2.77 -4.92
CA VAL A 196 -13.97 3.37 -6.26
C VAL A 196 -13.54 2.34 -7.29
N ASP A 197 -14.41 2.01 -8.24
CA ASP A 197 -14.05 1.25 -9.45
C ASP A 197 -13.41 2.21 -10.45
N THR A 198 -12.12 2.05 -10.70
CA THR A 198 -11.31 3.03 -11.44
C THR A 198 -11.67 3.02 -12.92
N ALA A 199 -11.96 4.20 -13.48
CA ALA A 199 -12.29 4.33 -14.90
C ALA A 199 -11.09 3.99 -15.79
N THR A 200 -11.34 3.52 -17.02
CA THR A 200 -10.30 3.03 -17.94
C THR A 200 -9.18 4.04 -18.26
N GLY A 201 -9.50 5.34 -18.30
CA GLY A 201 -8.51 6.40 -18.55
C GLY A 201 -7.58 6.69 -17.38
N ASP A 202 -7.86 6.15 -16.19
CA ASP A 202 -7.09 6.32 -14.96
C ASP A 202 -6.44 4.99 -14.49
N LEU A 203 -6.54 3.93 -15.31
CA LEU A 203 -5.84 2.68 -15.06
C LEU A 203 -4.35 2.82 -15.36
N GLY A 204 -3.52 2.31 -14.45
CA GLY A 204 -2.09 2.12 -14.72
C GLY A 204 -1.88 1.11 -15.85
N GLY A 205 -0.79 1.24 -16.60
CA GLY A 205 -0.52 0.42 -17.79
C GLY A 205 -0.70 -1.10 -17.63
N PRO A 206 -0.33 -1.72 -16.49
CA PRO A 206 -0.53 -3.16 -16.26
C PRO A 206 -1.95 -3.59 -15.87
N ALA A 207 -2.82 -2.67 -15.43
CA ALA A 207 -4.09 -3.02 -14.80
C ALA A 207 -5.19 -3.31 -15.83
N TYR A 208 -5.76 -4.51 -15.77
CA TYR A 208 -6.99 -4.88 -16.48
C TYR A 208 -8.23 -4.30 -15.78
N ARG A 209 -8.25 -4.35 -14.44
CA ARG A 209 -9.27 -3.74 -13.58
C ARG A 209 -8.63 -3.36 -12.24
N LYS A 210 -9.11 -2.28 -11.63
CA LYS A 210 -8.56 -1.73 -10.39
C LYS A 210 -9.67 -1.19 -9.49
N PHE A 211 -9.53 -1.43 -8.19
CA PHE A 211 -10.32 -0.77 -7.16
C PHE A 211 -9.41 0.06 -6.26
N ASP A 212 -9.82 1.28 -5.95
CA ASP A 212 -9.20 2.11 -4.92
C ASP A 212 -10.11 2.19 -3.69
N LEU A 213 -9.51 2.06 -2.51
CA LEU A 213 -10.19 2.39 -1.27
C LEU A 213 -9.70 3.76 -0.82
N GLU A 214 -10.64 4.67 -0.63
CA GLU A 214 -10.36 6.01 -0.16
C GLU A 214 -10.92 6.19 1.25
N ALA A 215 -10.05 6.52 2.20
CA ALA A 215 -10.45 6.80 3.58
C ALA A 215 -10.87 8.26 3.73
N TRP A 216 -11.84 8.51 4.61
CA TRP A 216 -12.22 9.85 5.01
C TRP A 216 -11.07 10.51 5.80
N MET A 217 -10.67 11.71 5.39
CA MET A 217 -9.62 12.50 6.03
C MET A 217 -10.19 13.87 6.44
N PRO A 218 -10.60 14.06 7.71
CA PRO A 218 -11.17 15.31 8.20
C PRO A 218 -10.32 16.56 7.93
N GLY A 219 -8.99 16.45 7.98
CA GLY A 219 -8.06 17.54 7.74
C GLY A 219 -7.77 17.81 6.25
N ARG A 220 -8.35 17.00 5.34
CA ARG A 220 -8.18 17.17 3.89
C ARG A 220 -9.29 18.06 3.33
N GLY A 221 -8.91 19.09 2.56
CA GLY A 221 -9.87 20.07 2.04
C GLY A 221 -10.41 21.01 3.13
N GLU A 222 -11.50 21.73 2.87
CA GLU A 222 -12.11 22.66 3.84
C GLU A 222 -13.10 21.98 4.80
N ALA A 223 -13.69 20.86 4.39
CA ALA A 223 -14.76 20.16 5.12
C ALA A 223 -14.52 18.65 5.27
N GLY A 224 -13.27 18.20 5.07
CA GLY A 224 -12.93 16.80 4.95
C GLY A 224 -13.17 16.26 3.54
N GLU A 225 -12.30 15.36 3.09
CA GLU A 225 -12.39 14.71 1.78
C GLU A 225 -11.92 13.24 1.88
N TYR A 226 -12.34 12.43 0.91
CA TYR A 226 -11.80 11.09 0.75
C TYR A 226 -10.42 11.14 0.08
N GLY A 227 -9.49 10.32 0.57
CA GLY A 227 -8.16 10.15 -0.01
C GLY A 227 -7.76 8.68 -0.10
N GLU A 228 -7.22 8.28 -1.24
CA GLU A 228 -6.72 6.92 -1.51
C GLU A 228 -5.77 6.44 -0.40
N VAL A 229 -6.03 5.25 0.14
CA VAL A 229 -5.21 4.58 1.15
C VAL A 229 -4.78 3.18 0.73
N THR A 230 -5.55 2.54 -0.15
CA THR A 230 -5.24 1.25 -0.77
C THR A 230 -5.60 1.27 -2.24
N SER A 231 -5.09 0.27 -2.95
CA SER A 231 -5.32 0.07 -4.37
C SER A 231 -5.08 -1.40 -4.68
N THR A 232 -6.04 -2.06 -5.32
CA THR A 232 -5.92 -3.47 -5.76
C THR A 232 -6.21 -3.60 -7.23
N SER A 233 -5.39 -4.36 -7.95
CA SER A 233 -5.47 -4.53 -9.39
C SER A 233 -5.39 -5.99 -9.81
N ASN A 234 -6.19 -6.34 -10.82
CA ASN A 234 -5.99 -7.54 -11.63
C ASN A 234 -5.16 -7.13 -12.85
N CYS A 235 -4.00 -7.77 -13.05
CA CYS A 235 -3.12 -7.50 -14.19
C CYS A 235 -3.24 -8.57 -15.28
N THR A 236 -4.10 -9.56 -15.11
CA THR A 236 -4.21 -10.75 -15.97
C THR A 236 -2.82 -11.29 -16.31
N ASP A 237 -2.49 -11.51 -17.58
CA ASP A 237 -1.20 -12.03 -18.00
C ASP A 237 -0.13 -10.96 -18.33
N TYR A 238 -0.41 -9.68 -18.08
CA TYR A 238 0.49 -8.58 -18.48
C TYR A 238 1.89 -8.73 -17.89
N GLN A 239 1.97 -8.95 -16.58
CA GLN A 239 3.24 -9.04 -15.85
C GLN A 239 3.87 -10.42 -16.04
N SER A 240 3.08 -11.49 -15.95
CA SER A 240 3.58 -12.85 -16.12
C SER A 240 4.16 -13.09 -17.51
N ARG A 241 3.62 -12.45 -18.56
CA ARG A 241 4.16 -12.50 -19.92
C ARG A 241 5.56 -11.89 -20.02
N ARG A 242 5.83 -10.81 -19.28
CA ARG A 242 7.12 -10.11 -19.29
C ARG A 242 8.15 -10.81 -18.40
N LEU A 243 7.68 -11.40 -17.30
CA LEU A 243 8.51 -12.11 -16.33
C LEU A 243 8.64 -13.61 -16.64
N ASP A 244 8.02 -14.10 -17.72
CA ASP A 244 7.95 -15.50 -18.16
C ASP A 244 7.49 -16.46 -17.05
N ILE A 245 6.38 -16.12 -16.38
CA ILE A 245 5.82 -16.91 -15.28
C ILE A 245 4.67 -17.75 -15.80
N ARG A 246 4.83 -19.07 -15.74
CA ARG A 246 3.91 -20.03 -16.36
C ARG A 246 3.48 -21.11 -15.39
N TYR A 247 2.45 -21.85 -15.75
CA TYR A 247 2.06 -23.08 -15.09
C TYR A 247 1.69 -24.15 -16.12
N LYS A 248 1.73 -25.42 -15.71
CA LYS A 248 1.27 -26.55 -16.54
C LYS A 248 0.08 -27.23 -15.85
N ARG A 249 -0.92 -27.59 -16.66
CA ARG A 249 -2.06 -28.39 -16.19
C ARG A 249 -1.77 -29.87 -16.33
N LYS A 250 -2.17 -30.65 -15.34
CA LYS A 250 -1.96 -32.09 -15.34
C LYS A 250 -2.73 -32.74 -16.49
N GLY A 251 -2.01 -33.42 -17.38
CA GLY A 251 -2.59 -34.11 -18.53
C GLY A 251 -2.77 -33.26 -19.79
N GLU A 252 -2.43 -31.96 -19.75
CA GLU A 252 -2.41 -31.10 -20.93
C GLU A 252 -0.98 -30.95 -21.49
N LYS A 253 -0.86 -30.71 -22.80
CA LYS A 253 0.42 -30.39 -23.43
C LYS A 253 0.65 -28.88 -23.41
N GLY A 254 1.87 -28.47 -23.06
CA GLY A 254 2.29 -27.07 -23.06
C GLY A 254 2.15 -26.40 -21.69
N THR A 255 2.28 -25.08 -21.68
CA THR A 255 2.23 -24.23 -20.48
C THR A 255 1.32 -23.04 -20.73
N GLN A 256 0.66 -22.55 -19.70
CA GLN A 256 -0.16 -21.34 -19.73
C GLN A 256 0.48 -20.26 -18.87
N LEU A 257 0.22 -18.99 -19.16
CA LEU A 257 0.64 -17.88 -18.29
C LEU A 257 -0.25 -17.85 -17.04
N VAL A 258 0.33 -17.54 -15.89
CA VAL A 258 -0.46 -17.23 -14.69
C VAL A 258 -1.08 -15.86 -14.83
N HIS A 259 -2.17 -15.60 -14.11
CA HIS A 259 -2.62 -14.22 -13.87
C HIS A 259 -1.99 -13.68 -12.58
N THR A 260 -1.68 -12.38 -12.58
CA THR A 260 -1.13 -11.70 -11.39
C THR A 260 -2.11 -10.67 -10.83
N LEU A 261 -2.11 -10.57 -9.51
CA LEU A 261 -2.86 -9.58 -8.76
C LEU A 261 -1.98 -8.93 -7.72
N ASN A 262 -2.18 -7.64 -7.51
CA ASN A 262 -1.53 -6.87 -6.45
C ASN A 262 -2.58 -6.08 -5.67
N GLY A 263 -2.30 -5.79 -4.40
CA GLY A 263 -3.17 -5.01 -3.54
C GLY A 263 -2.39 -4.35 -2.41
N THR A 264 -2.54 -3.05 -2.22
CA THR A 264 -1.97 -2.36 -1.06
C THR A 264 -2.83 -2.69 0.15
N ALA A 265 -2.40 -3.58 1.03
CA ALA A 265 -3.17 -3.84 2.26
C ALA A 265 -3.21 -2.60 3.15
N VAL A 266 -2.07 -1.89 3.28
CA VAL A 266 -2.02 -0.55 3.87
C VAL A 266 -0.75 0.18 3.42
N ALA A 267 -0.90 1.41 2.93
CA ALA A 267 0.19 2.38 2.88
C ALA A 267 0.28 3.05 4.25
N ILE A 268 1.33 2.75 5.04
CA ILE A 268 1.37 3.09 6.46
C ILE A 268 1.27 4.61 6.68
N SER A 269 1.96 5.41 5.87
CA SER A 269 1.91 6.88 5.98
C SER A 269 0.49 7.43 5.89
N ARG A 270 -0.33 6.94 4.96
CA ARG A 270 -1.73 7.35 4.81
C ARG A 270 -2.66 6.69 5.83
N GLY A 271 -2.34 5.46 6.26
CA GLY A 271 -3.00 4.81 7.39
C GLY A 271 -2.83 5.60 8.69
N LEU A 272 -1.64 6.15 8.95
CA LEU A 272 -1.39 7.04 10.08
C LEU A 272 -2.26 8.29 10.01
N ILE A 273 -2.35 8.97 8.86
CA ILE A 273 -3.26 10.12 8.68
C ILE A 273 -4.68 9.75 9.07
N ALA A 274 -5.19 8.65 8.50
CA ALA A 274 -6.56 8.23 8.71
C ALA A 274 -6.83 7.88 10.19
N VAL A 275 -5.89 7.24 10.90
CA VAL A 275 -6.02 6.96 12.34
C VAL A 275 -5.96 8.24 13.16
N LEU A 276 -4.95 9.09 12.96
CA LEU A 276 -4.74 10.30 13.74
C LEU A 276 -5.95 11.24 13.63
N GLU A 277 -6.43 11.48 12.41
CA GLU A 277 -7.50 12.46 12.19
C GLU A 277 -8.89 11.94 12.57
N ASN A 278 -9.22 10.66 12.33
CA ASN A 278 -10.56 10.15 12.63
C ASN A 278 -10.76 9.80 14.11
N HIS A 279 -9.69 9.53 14.86
CA HIS A 279 -9.78 9.15 16.27
C HIS A 279 -9.40 10.27 17.25
N GLN A 280 -9.19 11.50 16.76
CA GLN A 280 -8.92 12.66 17.60
C GLN A 280 -10.10 13.01 18.52
N GLN A 281 -9.78 13.59 19.67
CA GLN A 281 -10.73 14.04 20.69
C GLN A 281 -10.66 15.57 20.84
N ALA A 282 -11.64 16.16 21.52
CA ALA A 282 -11.72 17.62 21.68
C ALA A 282 -10.52 18.23 22.41
N ASP A 283 -9.87 17.49 23.32
CA ASP A 283 -8.63 17.90 23.99
C ASP A 283 -7.38 17.74 23.11
N GLY A 284 -7.53 17.20 21.90
CA GLY A 284 -6.51 16.88 20.92
C GLY A 284 -5.80 15.56 21.14
N SER A 285 -6.11 14.79 22.19
CA SER A 285 -5.63 13.40 22.30
C SER A 285 -6.25 12.52 21.22
N ILE A 286 -5.64 11.39 20.92
CA ILE A 286 -6.09 10.47 19.86
C ILE A 286 -6.38 9.11 20.48
N LEU A 287 -7.59 8.60 20.28
CA LEU A 287 -7.93 7.24 20.69
C LEU A 287 -7.21 6.24 19.78
N VAL A 288 -6.59 5.23 20.39
CA VAL A 288 -6.04 4.11 19.63
C VAL A 288 -7.20 3.18 19.23
N PRO A 289 -7.37 2.84 17.93
CA PRO A 289 -8.37 1.89 17.48
C PRO A 289 -8.30 0.58 18.28
N ALA A 290 -9.45 -0.01 18.62
CA ALA A 290 -9.51 -1.18 19.50
C ALA A 290 -8.62 -2.34 19.03
N ALA A 291 -8.55 -2.56 17.71
CA ALA A 291 -7.71 -3.57 17.09
C ALA A 291 -6.19 -3.34 17.28
N LEU A 292 -5.76 -2.09 17.48
CA LEU A 292 -4.35 -1.72 17.64
C LEU A 292 -3.90 -1.64 19.10
N ARG A 293 -4.82 -1.53 20.07
CA ARG A 293 -4.47 -1.37 21.51
C ARG A 293 -3.57 -2.47 22.05
N PRO A 294 -3.80 -3.78 21.76
CA PRO A 294 -2.91 -4.83 22.24
C PRO A 294 -1.48 -4.72 21.69
N LEU A 295 -1.33 -4.14 20.49
CA LEU A 295 -0.04 -3.96 19.81
C LEU A 295 0.66 -2.68 20.26
N MET A 296 -0.12 -1.63 20.55
CA MET A 296 0.36 -0.35 21.08
C MET A 296 0.67 -0.37 22.59
N GLY A 297 0.04 -1.27 23.33
CA GLY A 297 0.13 -1.33 24.80
C GLY A 297 -0.58 -0.18 25.53
N LYS A 298 -1.38 0.62 24.81
CA LYS A 298 -2.12 1.77 25.33
C LYS A 298 -3.39 2.01 24.50
N ASP A 299 -4.32 2.77 25.05
CA ASP A 299 -5.61 3.10 24.41
C ASP A 299 -5.68 4.55 23.89
N ARG A 300 -4.67 5.38 24.16
CA ARG A 300 -4.62 6.79 23.80
C ARG A 300 -3.20 7.27 23.49
N ILE A 301 -3.07 8.21 22.56
CA ILE A 301 -1.88 9.02 22.29
C ILE A 301 -2.16 10.44 22.78
N GLY A 302 -1.23 11.01 23.56
CA GLY A 302 -1.41 12.27 24.26
C GLY A 302 -1.98 12.10 25.67
#